data_AF-X1K9Z7-F1
#
_entry.id   AF-X1K9Z7-F1
#
_cell.length_a   1.000
_cell.length_b   1.000
_cell.length_c   1.000
_cell.angle_alpha   90.00
_cell.angle_beta   90.00
_cell.angle_gamma   90.00
#
_symmetry.space_group_name_H-M   'P 1'
#
loop_
_entity.id
_entity.type
_entity.pdbx_description
1 polymer ?
#
loop_
_entity_poly.entity_id
_entity_poly.type
_entity_poly.pdbx_seq_one_letter_code
_entity_poly.pdbx_strand_id
1 'polypeptide(L)'
;MAPGQLKKGADLRLTGSGGGEVPLQWEPLVYWPDGSIKWALLDVQPYTRAGETRLLNLAKGKSKAAPEQRATVSKRGSLVRIKTGVIELEIDTEDFRLFNCLRARDARGKMVEVLGTSEGLVLVDARGSKYFGHYAPVEATIERRGPIRVTVALKGEYRNRVGSRCFLVHRARPRLRRVRLREGRA
;
A
#
# COMPACT_ATOMS: atom_id res chain seq x y z
N MET A 1 -3.22 -18.29 -16.16
CA MET A 1 -2.58 -18.62 -17.46
C MET A 1 -2.54 -20.13 -17.61
N ALA A 2 -2.60 -20.65 -18.84
CA ALA A 2 -2.48 -22.09 -19.05
C ALA A 2 -1.05 -22.58 -18.71
N PRO A 3 -0.88 -23.87 -18.36
CA PRO A 3 0.45 -24.46 -18.17
C PRO A 3 1.38 -24.18 -19.35
N GLY A 4 2.68 -24.01 -19.08
CA GLY A 4 3.71 -23.68 -20.06
C GLY A 4 3.66 -22.26 -20.65
N GLN A 5 2.56 -21.49 -20.48
CA GLN A 5 2.41 -20.22 -21.19
C GLN A 5 3.30 -19.10 -20.66
N LEU A 6 3.47 -18.93 -19.35
CA LEU A 6 4.36 -17.91 -18.79
C LEU A 6 5.39 -18.58 -17.87
N LYS A 7 6.65 -18.56 -18.29
CA LYS A 7 7.74 -19.14 -17.51
C LYS A 7 8.17 -18.19 -16.38
N LYS A 8 8.74 -18.75 -15.31
CA LYS A 8 9.44 -17.97 -14.29
C LYS A 8 10.53 -17.12 -14.96
N GLY A 9 10.61 -15.84 -14.61
CA GLY A 9 11.57 -14.90 -15.22
C GLY A 9 11.16 -14.30 -16.58
N ALA A 10 9.99 -14.67 -17.12
CA ALA A 10 9.43 -13.94 -18.25
C ALA A 10 9.05 -12.51 -17.81
N ASP A 11 9.06 -11.55 -18.75
CA ASP A 11 8.58 -10.19 -18.53
C ASP A 11 7.14 -10.02 -19.02
N LEU A 12 6.39 -9.12 -18.38
CA LEU A 12 5.07 -8.68 -18.80
C LEU A 12 5.05 -7.16 -19.01
N ARG A 13 4.26 -6.73 -19.99
CA ARG A 13 3.94 -5.32 -20.25
C ARG A 13 2.44 -5.14 -20.37
N LEU A 14 1.98 -3.94 -20.04
CA LEU A 14 0.58 -3.55 -20.11
C LEU A 14 0.43 -2.34 -21.03
N THR A 15 -0.56 -2.36 -21.93
CA THR A 15 -0.90 -1.23 -22.80
C THR A 15 -2.36 -0.85 -22.66
N GLY A 16 -2.66 0.45 -22.85
CA GLY A 16 -4.02 0.94 -22.97
C GLY A 16 -4.57 0.81 -24.39
N SER A 17 -5.85 1.14 -24.57
CA SER A 17 -6.54 1.11 -25.87
C SER A 17 -5.85 1.94 -26.97
N GLY A 18 -5.21 3.05 -26.62
CA GLY A 18 -4.41 3.88 -27.54
C GLY A 18 -2.99 3.39 -27.81
N GLY A 19 -2.63 2.17 -27.40
CA GLY A 19 -1.30 1.58 -27.59
C GLY A 19 -0.21 2.07 -26.62
N GLY A 20 -0.46 3.13 -25.85
CA GLY A 20 0.46 3.63 -24.84
C GLY A 20 0.70 2.63 -23.71
N GLU A 21 1.96 2.45 -23.31
CA GLU A 21 2.31 1.58 -22.17
C GLU A 21 1.85 2.17 -20.83
N VAL A 22 1.33 1.30 -19.98
CA VAL A 22 0.89 1.62 -18.63
C VAL A 22 1.90 1.02 -17.64
N PRO A 23 2.37 1.78 -16.63
CA PRO A 23 3.26 1.25 -15.62
C PRO A 23 2.68 0.00 -14.96
N LEU A 24 3.45 -1.08 -14.97
CA LEU A 24 3.09 -2.37 -14.43
C LEU A 24 4.14 -2.83 -13.43
N GLN A 25 3.68 -3.20 -12.24
CA GLN A 25 4.42 -3.99 -11.28
C GLN A 25 3.68 -5.32 -11.16
N TRP A 26 4.39 -6.43 -11.13
CA TRP A 26 3.74 -7.72 -11.00
C TRP A 26 4.65 -8.76 -10.38
N GLU A 27 4.03 -9.85 -9.93
CA GLU A 27 4.73 -11.00 -9.37
C GLU A 27 3.91 -12.29 -9.52
N PRO A 28 4.57 -13.45 -9.57
CA PRO A 28 3.89 -14.74 -9.49
C PRO A 28 3.33 -14.98 -8.08
N LEU A 29 2.12 -15.52 -8.00
CA LEU A 29 1.48 -15.96 -6.75
C LEU A 29 1.48 -17.48 -6.61
N VAL A 30 1.24 -18.19 -7.73
CA VAL A 30 1.09 -19.65 -7.75
C VAL A 30 1.71 -20.18 -9.04
N TYR A 31 2.38 -21.32 -8.92
CA TYR A 31 2.97 -22.05 -10.03
C TYR A 31 2.19 -23.33 -10.35
N TRP A 32 2.21 -23.73 -11.60
CA TRP A 32 1.84 -25.07 -12.05
C TRP A 32 2.93 -26.09 -11.68
N PRO A 33 2.64 -27.41 -11.72
CA PRO A 33 3.65 -28.45 -11.47
C PRO A 33 4.86 -28.38 -12.41
N ASP A 34 4.69 -27.88 -13.62
CA ASP A 34 5.76 -27.66 -14.61
C ASP A 34 6.64 -26.42 -14.31
N GLY A 35 6.38 -25.71 -13.21
CA GLY A 35 7.09 -24.48 -12.81
C GLY A 35 6.66 -23.22 -13.56
N SER A 36 5.70 -23.30 -14.48
CA SER A 36 5.12 -22.13 -15.14
C SER A 36 4.15 -21.39 -14.21
N ILE A 37 3.95 -20.10 -14.46
CA ILE A 37 3.14 -19.23 -13.61
C ILE A 37 1.65 -19.49 -13.89
N LYS A 38 0.92 -19.91 -12.85
CA LYS A 38 -0.53 -20.13 -12.91
C LYS A 38 -1.30 -18.84 -12.67
N TRP A 39 -0.97 -18.19 -11.54
CA TRP A 39 -1.58 -16.94 -11.09
C TRP A 39 -0.49 -15.89 -10.85
N ALA A 40 -0.74 -14.67 -11.31
CA ALA A 40 0.11 -13.52 -11.09
C ALA A 40 -0.71 -12.36 -10.50
N LEU A 41 -0.11 -11.60 -9.60
CA LEU A 41 -0.66 -10.35 -9.10
C LEU A 41 -0.17 -9.21 -9.97
N LEU A 42 -1.10 -8.40 -10.51
CA LEU A 42 -0.78 -7.20 -11.26
C LEU A 42 -1.13 -5.95 -10.44
N ASP A 43 -0.13 -5.10 -10.24
CA ASP A 43 -0.21 -3.79 -9.60
C ASP A 43 -0.15 -2.71 -10.69
N VAL A 44 -1.27 -2.04 -10.92
CA VAL A 44 -1.45 -1.01 -11.96
C VAL A 44 -2.20 0.18 -11.39
N GLN A 45 -1.94 1.37 -11.93
CA GLN A 45 -2.64 2.61 -11.57
C GLN A 45 -3.01 3.42 -12.83
N PRO A 46 -3.85 2.87 -13.72
CA PRO A 46 -4.38 3.64 -14.84
C PRO A 46 -5.25 4.78 -14.30
N TYR A 47 -5.20 5.93 -14.95
CA TYR A 47 -6.19 6.98 -14.72
C TYR A 47 -7.46 6.64 -15.49
N THR A 48 -8.61 6.77 -14.83
CA THR A 48 -9.93 6.55 -15.42
C THR A 48 -10.89 7.57 -14.81
N ARG A 49 -11.75 8.20 -15.63
CA ARG A 49 -12.80 9.10 -15.15
C ARG A 49 -13.96 8.30 -14.55
N ALA A 50 -14.79 8.96 -13.75
CA ALA A 50 -16.02 8.37 -13.26
C ALA A 50 -16.90 7.91 -14.45
N GLY A 51 -17.36 6.67 -14.41
CA GLY A 51 -18.16 6.06 -15.49
C GLY A 51 -17.37 5.64 -16.74
N GLU A 52 -16.07 5.94 -16.85
CA GLU A 52 -15.26 5.55 -18.00
C GLU A 52 -14.84 4.08 -17.88
N THR A 53 -15.00 3.32 -18.97
CA THR A 53 -14.42 1.97 -19.10
C THR A 53 -13.13 2.05 -19.90
N ARG A 54 -12.05 1.44 -19.39
CA ARG A 54 -10.77 1.32 -20.10
C ARG A 54 -10.39 -0.13 -20.31
N LEU A 55 -10.09 -0.47 -21.56
CA LEU A 55 -9.50 -1.74 -21.93
C LEU A 55 -7.98 -1.67 -21.77
N LEU A 56 -7.42 -2.69 -21.12
CA LEU A 56 -6.00 -2.86 -20.91
C LEU A 56 -5.57 -4.21 -21.49
N ASN A 57 -4.50 -4.20 -22.28
CA ASN A 57 -3.95 -5.39 -22.91
C ASN A 57 -2.68 -5.82 -22.20
N LEU A 58 -2.66 -7.05 -21.70
CA LEU A 58 -1.51 -7.67 -21.08
C LEU A 58 -0.79 -8.55 -22.10
N ALA A 59 0.51 -8.34 -22.28
CA ALA A 59 1.33 -9.12 -23.19
C ALA A 59 2.67 -9.48 -22.56
N LYS A 60 3.31 -10.53 -23.09
CA LYS A 60 4.71 -10.83 -22.75
C LYS A 60 5.62 -9.75 -23.34
N GLY A 61 6.66 -9.42 -22.61
CA GLY A 61 7.69 -8.48 -23.02
C GLY A 61 8.06 -7.51 -21.92
N LYS A 62 9.24 -6.90 -22.05
CA LYS A 62 9.73 -5.88 -21.11
C LYS A 62 8.81 -4.67 -21.12
N SER A 63 8.38 -4.24 -19.94
CA SER A 63 7.73 -2.94 -19.78
C SER A 63 8.78 -1.83 -19.81
N LYS A 64 8.48 -0.78 -20.58
CA LYS A 64 9.26 0.46 -20.66
C LYS A 64 8.64 1.57 -19.82
N ALA A 65 7.35 1.47 -19.51
CA ALA A 65 6.65 2.44 -18.68
C ALA A 65 7.05 2.34 -17.18
N ALA A 66 7.50 3.45 -16.62
CA ALA A 66 7.70 3.62 -15.18
C ALA A 66 6.61 4.52 -14.59
N PRO A 67 6.21 4.31 -13.32
CA PRO A 67 5.29 5.24 -12.68
C PRO A 67 5.94 6.62 -12.55
N GLU A 68 5.17 7.68 -12.85
CA GLU A 68 5.63 9.08 -12.71
C GLU A 68 6.23 9.37 -11.33
N GLN A 69 5.67 8.77 -10.28
CA GLN A 69 6.16 8.85 -8.91
C GLN A 69 6.25 7.45 -8.34
N ARG A 70 7.43 7.09 -7.83
CA ARG A 70 7.68 5.78 -7.23
C ARG A 70 7.22 5.75 -5.78
N ALA A 71 6.53 4.68 -5.41
CA ALA A 71 6.34 4.33 -4.01
C ALA A 71 7.67 3.87 -3.39
N THR A 72 7.97 4.37 -2.18
CA THR A 72 9.18 4.02 -1.42
C THR A 72 8.83 3.72 0.03
N VAL A 73 9.61 2.86 0.66
CA VAL A 73 9.50 2.53 2.07
C VAL A 73 10.86 2.31 2.70
N SER A 74 11.11 2.98 3.82
CA SER A 74 12.31 2.83 4.64
C SER A 74 11.93 2.57 6.10
N LYS A 75 12.82 1.90 6.82
CA LYS A 75 12.73 1.68 8.26
C LYS A 75 14.05 2.14 8.88
N ARG A 76 14.02 3.02 9.88
CA ARG A 76 15.18 3.50 10.63
C ARG A 76 14.81 3.52 12.11
N GLY A 77 15.43 2.65 12.91
CA GLY A 77 14.98 2.42 14.29
C GLY A 77 13.53 1.98 14.32
N SER A 78 12.72 2.63 15.14
CA SER A 78 11.27 2.40 15.25
C SER A 78 10.45 3.05 14.12
N LEU A 79 11.03 3.99 13.38
CA LEU A 79 10.30 4.77 12.38
C LEU A 79 10.25 4.06 11.03
N VAL A 80 9.04 3.76 10.55
CA VAL A 80 8.75 3.33 9.19
C VAL A 80 8.20 4.51 8.40
N ARG A 81 8.88 4.88 7.31
CA ARG A 81 8.46 5.98 6.43
C ARG A 81 8.05 5.45 5.07
N ILE A 82 6.87 5.85 4.61
CA ILE A 82 6.32 5.49 3.30
C ILE A 82 6.09 6.77 2.50
N LYS A 83 6.51 6.79 1.24
CA LYS A 83 6.25 7.92 0.33
C LYS A 83 5.66 7.40 -0.98
N THR A 84 4.60 8.02 -1.46
CA THR A 84 3.98 7.72 -2.77
C THR A 84 4.10 8.88 -3.76
N GLY A 85 4.72 9.98 -3.35
CA GLY A 85 4.93 11.21 -4.10
C GLY A 85 3.79 12.26 -3.95
N VAL A 86 2.57 11.80 -3.67
CA VAL A 86 1.43 12.66 -3.26
C VAL A 86 1.18 12.63 -1.76
N ILE A 87 1.58 11.54 -1.09
CA ILE A 87 1.44 11.32 0.34
C ILE A 87 2.78 10.87 0.92
N GLU A 88 3.12 11.38 2.10
CA GLU A 88 4.15 10.83 2.99
C GLU A 88 3.50 10.40 4.30
N LEU A 89 3.90 9.23 4.79
CA LEU A 89 3.45 8.67 6.06
C LEU A 89 4.66 8.29 6.91
N GLU A 90 4.54 8.49 8.21
CA GLU A 90 5.45 7.93 9.19
C GLU A 90 4.67 7.14 10.24
N ILE A 91 5.21 5.99 10.61
CA ILE A 91 4.66 5.07 11.61
C ILE A 91 5.80 4.82 12.60
N ASP A 92 5.58 5.12 13.87
CA ASP A 92 6.48 4.77 14.96
C ASP A 92 6.03 3.45 15.57
N THR A 93 6.90 2.44 15.56
CA THR A 93 6.59 1.14 16.14
C THR A 93 6.60 1.12 17.66
N GLU A 94 7.25 2.07 18.32
CA GLU A 94 7.26 2.16 19.78
C GLU A 94 6.11 3.02 20.31
N ASP A 95 5.64 3.99 19.51
CA ASP A 95 4.51 4.87 19.82
C ASP A 95 3.42 4.77 18.74
N PHE A 96 2.80 3.58 18.65
CA PHE A 96 1.96 3.21 17.52
C PHE A 96 0.58 3.87 17.51
N ARG A 97 0.48 5.01 16.81
CA ARG A 97 -0.79 5.76 16.61
C ARG A 97 -1.47 5.49 15.26
N LEU A 98 -1.24 4.34 14.64
CA LEU A 98 -1.46 4.05 13.21
C LEU A 98 -0.57 4.87 12.28
N PHE A 99 -0.70 6.20 12.34
CA PHE A 99 0.15 7.16 11.64
C PHE A 99 0.60 8.23 12.64
N ASN A 100 1.91 8.42 12.76
CA ASN A 100 2.49 9.47 13.60
C ASN A 100 2.64 10.78 12.82
N CYS A 101 2.71 10.67 11.50
CA CYS A 101 2.79 11.78 10.56
C CYS A 101 2.12 11.35 9.25
N LEU A 102 1.32 12.25 8.68
CA LEU A 102 0.68 12.10 7.38
C LEU A 102 0.71 13.47 6.73
N ARG A 103 1.50 13.55 5.68
CA ARG A 103 1.58 14.72 4.83
C ARG A 103 0.96 14.41 3.49
N ALA A 104 0.17 15.34 2.99
CA ALA A 104 -0.39 15.29 1.65
C ALA A 104 -0.09 16.57 0.90
N ARG A 105 -0.11 16.53 -0.44
CA ARG A 105 -0.05 17.76 -1.24
C ARG A 105 -1.37 18.52 -1.14
N ASP A 106 -1.30 19.80 -0.81
CA ASP A 106 -2.43 20.73 -0.91
C ASP A 106 -2.75 21.08 -2.38
N ALA A 107 -3.77 21.91 -2.59
CA ALA A 107 -4.17 22.37 -3.93
C ALA A 107 -3.07 23.17 -4.66
N ARG A 108 -2.09 23.73 -3.94
CA ARG A 108 -0.93 24.45 -4.48
C ARG A 108 0.27 23.52 -4.70
N GLY A 109 0.12 22.23 -4.42
CA GLY A 109 1.15 21.21 -4.58
C GLY A 109 2.18 21.14 -3.45
N LYS A 110 2.02 21.90 -2.36
CA LYS A 110 2.90 21.90 -1.20
C LYS A 110 2.56 20.72 -0.28
N MET A 111 3.57 20.00 0.21
CA MET A 111 3.37 18.99 1.25
C MET A 111 3.04 19.65 2.58
N VAL A 112 1.88 19.33 3.15
CA VAL A 112 1.40 19.85 4.43
C VAL A 112 1.00 18.70 5.34
N GLU A 113 1.21 18.85 6.65
CA GLU A 113 0.71 17.90 7.65
C GLU A 113 -0.82 17.97 7.69
N VAL A 114 -1.48 16.81 7.58
CA VAL A 114 -2.96 16.74 7.59
C VAL A 114 -3.51 15.87 8.72
N LEU A 115 -2.64 15.31 9.58
CA LEU A 115 -3.05 14.71 10.83
C LEU A 115 -3.15 15.77 11.93
N GLY A 116 -4.28 15.75 12.64
CA GLY A 116 -4.41 16.40 13.93
C GLY A 116 -3.93 15.50 15.07
N THR A 117 -3.88 16.05 16.28
CA THR A 117 -3.57 15.29 17.49
C THR A 117 -4.64 14.21 17.70
N SER A 118 -4.21 12.96 17.97
CA SER A 118 -5.13 11.86 18.27
C SER A 118 -4.54 10.90 19.32
N GLU A 119 -5.41 10.16 20.00
CA GLU A 119 -5.02 9.04 20.87
C GLU A 119 -4.56 7.79 20.06
N GLY A 120 -4.49 7.90 18.73
CA GLY A 120 -4.20 6.80 17.83
C GLY A 120 -5.35 5.81 17.71
N LEU A 121 -5.03 4.52 17.61
CA LEU A 121 -6.04 3.46 17.57
C LEU A 121 -6.55 3.15 18.98
N VAL A 122 -7.86 3.22 19.14
CA VAL A 122 -8.56 2.92 20.40
C VAL A 122 -9.58 1.82 20.13
N LEU A 123 -9.53 0.75 20.93
CA LEU A 123 -10.53 -0.29 21.00
C LEU A 123 -11.36 -0.07 22.26
N VAL A 124 -12.67 -0.11 22.14
CA VAL A 124 -13.60 0.01 23.27
C VAL A 124 -14.39 -1.29 23.38
N ASP A 125 -14.35 -1.94 24.55
CA ASP A 125 -15.12 -3.16 24.78
C ASP A 125 -16.58 -2.87 25.17
N ALA A 126 -17.38 -3.93 25.31
CA ALA A 126 -18.80 -3.81 25.67
C ALA A 126 -19.05 -3.20 27.07
N ARG A 127 -18.02 -3.12 27.93
CA ARG A 127 -18.09 -2.50 29.26
C ARG A 127 -17.60 -1.05 29.24
N GLY A 128 -17.24 -0.52 28.07
CA GLY A 128 -16.69 0.83 27.91
C GLY A 128 -15.20 0.95 28.23
N SER A 129 -14.50 -0.17 28.48
CA SER A 129 -13.06 -0.12 28.76
C SER A 129 -12.30 0.20 27.48
N LYS A 130 -11.37 1.16 27.56
CA LYS A 130 -10.52 1.57 26.44
C LYS A 130 -9.18 0.84 26.45
N TYR A 131 -8.77 0.38 25.28
CA TYR A 131 -7.46 -0.20 25.02
C TYR A 131 -6.82 0.53 23.86
N PHE A 132 -5.54 0.86 23.98
CA PHE A 132 -4.80 1.73 23.07
C PHE A 132 -3.69 0.96 22.38
N GLY A 133 -3.51 1.23 21.08
CA GLY A 133 -2.44 0.61 20.28
C GLY A 133 -1.04 1.11 20.62
N HIS A 134 -0.90 2.30 21.20
CA HIS A 134 0.38 2.92 21.53
C HIS A 134 0.89 2.57 22.94
N TYR A 135 0.18 1.73 23.70
CA TYR A 135 0.60 1.26 25.03
C TYR A 135 1.48 0.00 24.98
N ALA A 136 1.80 -0.47 23.78
CA ALA A 136 2.78 -1.53 23.54
C ALA A 136 3.45 -1.33 22.18
N PRO A 137 4.71 -1.76 22.01
CA PRO A 137 5.35 -1.74 20.70
C PRO A 137 4.65 -2.65 19.68
N VAL A 138 4.81 -2.30 18.40
CA VAL A 138 4.22 -3.00 17.27
C VAL A 138 5.30 -3.51 16.33
N GLU A 139 5.20 -4.77 15.92
CA GLU A 139 6.07 -5.33 14.89
C GLU A 139 5.65 -4.79 13.51
N ALA A 140 6.57 -4.13 12.81
CA ALA A 140 6.38 -3.70 11.42
C ALA A 140 7.25 -4.51 10.45
N THR A 141 6.58 -5.21 9.54
CA THR A 141 7.19 -6.05 8.50
C THR A 141 6.83 -5.55 7.11
N ILE A 142 7.83 -5.24 6.28
CA ILE A 142 7.62 -4.82 4.88
C ILE A 142 7.34 -6.07 4.05
N GLU A 143 6.06 -6.37 3.80
CA GLU A 143 5.65 -7.53 3.00
C GLU A 143 5.94 -7.31 1.51
N ARG A 144 5.82 -6.06 1.02
CA ARG A 144 5.97 -5.74 -0.38
C ARG A 144 6.68 -4.40 -0.57
N ARG A 145 7.72 -4.41 -1.40
CA ARG A 145 8.46 -3.21 -1.81
C ARG A 145 8.51 -3.16 -3.33
N GLY A 146 7.68 -2.31 -3.93
CA GLY A 146 7.74 -2.06 -5.36
C GLY A 146 7.38 -0.60 -5.71
N PRO A 147 7.72 -0.17 -6.93
CA PRO A 147 7.59 1.23 -7.35
C PRO A 147 6.13 1.69 -7.50
N ILE A 148 5.16 0.79 -7.58
CA ILE A 148 3.73 1.10 -7.68
C ILE A 148 3.01 0.84 -6.36
N ARG A 149 3.39 -0.23 -5.65
CA ARG A 149 2.77 -0.63 -4.37
C ARG A 149 3.83 -0.97 -3.34
N VAL A 150 3.63 -0.42 -2.14
CA VAL A 150 4.23 -0.86 -0.90
C VAL A 150 3.15 -1.52 -0.02
N THR A 151 3.54 -2.53 0.75
CA THR A 151 2.69 -3.11 1.80
C THR A 151 3.52 -3.31 3.05
N VAL A 152 3.05 -2.76 4.16
CA VAL A 152 3.62 -2.95 5.49
C VAL A 152 2.57 -3.68 6.32
N ALA A 153 2.95 -4.79 6.95
CA ALA A 153 2.15 -5.47 7.95
C ALA A 153 2.54 -4.96 9.33
N LEU A 154 1.54 -4.59 10.10
CA LEU A 154 1.67 -4.10 11.47
C LEU A 154 0.99 -5.10 12.39
N LYS A 155 1.72 -5.64 13.36
CA LYS A 155 1.24 -6.63 14.33
C LYS A 155 1.51 -6.14 15.74
N GLY A 156 0.45 -5.94 16.52
CA GLY A 156 0.52 -5.38 17.86
C GLY A 156 -0.61 -5.87 18.75
N GLU A 157 -0.57 -5.42 20.00
CA GLU A 157 -1.60 -5.65 21.02
C GLU A 157 -2.25 -4.32 21.41
N TYR A 158 -3.52 -4.37 21.79
CA TYR A 158 -4.16 -3.25 22.46
C TYR A 158 -4.08 -3.43 23.97
N ARG A 159 -3.64 -2.40 24.69
CA ARG A 159 -3.54 -2.42 26.16
C ARG A 159 -4.31 -1.29 26.81
N ASN A 160 -4.87 -1.54 27.99
CA ASN A 160 -5.43 -0.46 28.83
C ASN A 160 -4.31 0.21 29.66
N ARG A 161 -4.65 1.26 30.42
CA ARG A 161 -3.69 2.02 31.24
C ARG A 161 -2.97 1.19 32.31
N VAL A 162 -3.56 0.09 32.74
CA VAL A 162 -3.00 -0.82 33.76
C VAL A 162 -2.17 -1.95 33.11
N GLY A 163 -2.03 -1.93 31.78
CA GLY A 163 -1.26 -2.91 31.02
C GLY A 163 -2.00 -4.20 30.66
N SER A 164 -3.29 -4.32 31.00
CA SER A 164 -4.10 -5.48 30.61
C SER A 164 -4.31 -5.52 29.10
N ARG A 165 -4.14 -6.71 28.51
CA ARG A 165 -4.28 -6.95 27.08
C ARG A 165 -5.74 -7.19 26.71
N CYS A 166 -6.15 -6.68 25.55
CA CYS A 166 -7.32 -7.21 24.85
C CYS A 166 -6.87 -8.41 23.98
N PHE A 167 -7.64 -9.50 23.91
CA PHE A 167 -7.27 -10.74 23.19
C PHE A 167 -7.10 -10.61 21.66
N LEU A 168 -7.14 -9.39 21.11
CA LEU A 168 -7.12 -9.14 19.69
C LEU A 168 -5.70 -8.77 19.22
N VAL A 169 -5.07 -9.65 18.45
CA VAL A 169 -3.90 -9.31 17.63
C VAL A 169 -4.41 -8.67 16.35
N HIS A 170 -4.08 -7.39 16.12
CA HIS A 170 -4.46 -6.74 14.85
C HIS A 170 -3.38 -6.97 13.80
N ARG A 171 -3.79 -7.21 12.54
CA ARG A 171 -2.92 -7.18 11.38
C ARG A 171 -3.42 -6.12 10.41
N ALA A 172 -2.85 -4.93 10.46
CA ALA A 172 -3.14 -3.88 9.48
C ALA A 172 -2.20 -4.05 8.28
N ARG A 173 -2.74 -4.02 7.06
CA ARG A 173 -1.95 -4.01 5.82
C ARG A 173 -2.31 -2.78 4.99
N PRO A 174 -1.90 -1.56 5.39
CA PRO A 174 -2.10 -0.38 4.57
C PRO A 174 -1.54 -0.63 3.16
N ARG A 175 -2.43 -0.55 2.17
CA ARG A 175 -2.10 -0.61 0.75
C ARG A 175 -2.26 0.78 0.18
N LEU A 176 -1.14 1.45 -0.06
CA LEU A 176 -1.15 2.80 -0.60
C LEU A 176 -0.94 2.74 -2.10
N ARG A 177 -1.85 3.40 -2.80
CA ARG A 177 -1.81 3.64 -4.24
C ARG A 177 -2.25 5.08 -4.47
N ARG A 178 -1.70 5.74 -5.48
CA ARG A 178 -2.17 7.08 -5.85
C ARG A 178 -3.54 6.94 -6.51
N VAL A 179 -4.50 7.73 -6.05
CA VAL A 179 -5.77 7.94 -6.76
C VAL A 179 -5.68 9.34 -7.38
N ARG A 180 -5.75 9.43 -8.71
CA ARG A 180 -5.83 10.74 -9.38
C ARG A 180 -7.30 11.13 -9.45
N LEU A 181 -7.69 12.14 -8.67
CA LEU A 181 -8.92 12.89 -8.90
C LEU A 181 -8.53 14.14 -9.72
N ARG A 182 -9.18 14.38 -10.86
CA ARG A 182 -9.22 15.71 -11.45
C ARG A 182 -10.59 16.27 -11.12
N GLU A 183 -10.61 17.45 -10.49
CA GLU A 183 -11.82 18.26 -10.39
C GLU A 183 -12.35 18.52 -11.80
N GLY A 184 -13.63 18.24 -12.01
CA GLY A 184 -14.33 18.66 -13.21
C GLY A 184 -14.31 20.18 -13.27
N ARG A 185 -13.91 20.75 -14.40
CA ARG A 185 -14.25 22.14 -14.69
C ARG A 185 -15.77 22.20 -14.79
N ALA A 186 -16.38 22.99 -13.91
CA ALA A 186 -17.71 23.55 -14.13
C ALA A 186 -17.69 24.46 -15.37
#